data_AF-A0A7Y2MMZ5-F1
#
_entry.id   AF-A0A7Y2MMZ5-F1
#
_cell.length_a   1.000
_cell.length_b   1.000
_cell.length_c   1.000
_cell.angle_alpha   90.00
_cell.angle_beta   90.00
_cell.angle_gamma   90.00
#
_symmetry.space_group_name_H-M   'P 1'
#
loop_
_entity.id
_entity.type
_entity.pdbx_description
1 polymer ?
#
loop_
_entity_poly.entity_id
_entity_poly.type
_entity_poly.pdbx_seq_one_letter_code
_entity_poly.pdbx_strand_id
1 'polypeptide(L)'
;LSPAAYEPVPPGISSSRKIDVFAKDSIFNDSIWNSFSYTNIPINAPEEIAHLLISTGIDDEYEIITVIDSLKLHLDKNNIDYNVTLVPGGHDWNVWREIFARDLTRAFEIRN
;
A
#
# COMPACT_ATOMS: atom_id res chain seq x y z
N LEU A 1 9.78 -3.39 -3.12
CA LEU A 1 8.94 -4.58 -2.85
C LEU A 1 7.56 -4.05 -2.50
N SER A 2 6.56 -4.29 -3.34
CA SER A 2 5.20 -3.89 -3.01
C SER A 2 4.66 -4.91 -2.00
N PRO A 3 4.10 -4.51 -0.85
CA PRO A 3 3.35 -5.42 0.01
C PRO A 3 2.21 -6.07 -0.80
N ALA A 4 1.60 -7.12 -0.26
CA ALA A 4 0.45 -7.76 -0.90
C ALA A 4 -0.79 -6.85 -0.85
N ALA A 5 -0.79 -5.83 -1.71
CA ALA A 5 -1.74 -4.72 -1.70
C ALA A 5 -2.90 -4.92 -2.68
N TYR A 6 -2.71 -5.78 -3.69
CA TYR A 6 -3.75 -6.12 -4.66
C TYR A 6 -4.61 -7.29 -4.17
N GLU A 7 -5.90 -7.24 -4.46
CA GLU A 7 -6.87 -8.26 -4.09
C GLU A 7 -7.69 -8.68 -5.32
N PRO A 8 -7.89 -9.98 -5.60
CA PRO A 8 -7.36 -11.12 -4.85
C PRO A 8 -5.90 -11.47 -5.20
N VAL A 9 -5.37 -11.00 -6.33
CA VAL A 9 -3.99 -11.29 -6.79
C VAL A 9 -3.41 -10.07 -7.51
N PRO A 10 -2.09 -9.89 -7.57
CA PRO A 10 -1.48 -8.74 -8.22
C PRO A 10 -1.66 -8.77 -9.74
N PRO A 11 -1.57 -7.64 -10.47
CA PRO A 11 -1.66 -7.65 -11.93
C PRO A 11 -0.52 -8.44 -12.57
N GLY A 12 -0.70 -8.91 -13.81
CA GLY A 12 0.25 -9.76 -14.53
C GLY A 12 1.67 -9.18 -14.63
N ILE A 13 1.75 -7.85 -14.73
CA ILE A 13 3.01 -7.09 -14.85
C ILE A 13 3.73 -6.88 -13.51
N SER A 14 3.08 -7.17 -12.38
CA SER A 14 3.63 -6.92 -11.05
C SER A 14 4.90 -7.72 -10.79
N SER A 15 5.91 -7.06 -10.20
CA SER A 15 7.12 -7.73 -9.73
C SER A 15 6.82 -8.80 -8.67
N SER A 16 5.74 -8.66 -7.92
CA SER A 16 5.30 -9.66 -6.93
C SER A 16 5.01 -11.03 -7.54
N ARG A 17 4.70 -11.11 -8.85
CA ARG A 17 4.50 -12.38 -9.55
C ARG A 17 5.79 -13.14 -9.85
N LYS A 18 6.95 -12.50 -9.66
CA LYS A 18 8.27 -13.02 -10.07
C LYS A 18 9.23 -13.26 -8.89
N ILE A 19 8.82 -12.92 -7.66
CA ILE A 19 9.66 -13.05 -6.48
C ILE A 19 9.35 -14.33 -5.70
N ASP A 20 10.40 -14.96 -5.17
CA ASP A 20 10.29 -16.28 -4.55
C ASP A 20 9.46 -16.30 -3.27
N VAL A 21 9.34 -15.16 -2.57
CA VAL A 21 8.54 -15.07 -1.33
C VAL A 21 7.05 -15.37 -1.54
N PHE A 22 6.54 -15.16 -2.77
CA PHE A 22 5.16 -15.48 -3.13
C PHE A 22 5.07 -16.73 -4.03
N ALA A 23 6.14 -17.51 -4.13
CA ALA A 23 6.20 -18.69 -4.99
C ALA A 23 6.18 -19.98 -4.18
N LYS A 24 5.56 -21.02 -4.75
CA LYS A 24 5.70 -22.41 -4.34
C LYS A 24 6.24 -23.18 -5.54
N ASP A 25 7.33 -23.92 -5.33
CA ASP A 25 8.02 -24.65 -6.40
C ASP A 25 8.38 -23.73 -7.59
N SER A 26 8.86 -22.51 -7.28
CA SER A 26 9.20 -21.45 -8.24
C SER A 26 8.06 -20.94 -9.12
N ILE A 27 6.80 -21.26 -8.77
CA ILE A 27 5.60 -20.77 -9.44
C ILE A 27 4.83 -19.89 -8.46
N PHE A 28 4.38 -18.70 -8.90
CA PHE A 28 3.54 -17.82 -8.09
C PHE A 28 2.35 -18.59 -7.51
N ASN A 29 2.10 -18.41 -6.21
CA ASN A 29 1.09 -19.15 -5.49
C ASN A 29 0.08 -18.20 -4.83
N ASP A 30 -1.16 -18.24 -5.31
CA ASP A 30 -2.26 -17.40 -4.84
C ASP A 30 -2.53 -17.59 -3.34
N SER A 31 -2.40 -18.81 -2.81
CA SER A 31 -2.62 -19.05 -1.37
C SER A 31 -1.53 -18.41 -0.51
N ILE A 32 -0.26 -18.44 -0.96
CA ILE A 32 0.82 -17.73 -0.28
C ILE A 32 0.56 -16.22 -0.36
N TRP A 33 0.25 -15.68 -1.53
CA TRP A 33 -0.13 -14.25 -1.67
C TRP A 33 -1.22 -13.84 -0.68
N ASN A 34 -2.33 -14.58 -0.67
CA ASN A 34 -3.48 -14.29 0.19
C ASN A 34 -3.13 -14.32 1.67
N SER A 35 -2.20 -15.18 2.09
CA SER A 35 -1.76 -15.23 3.50
C SER A 35 -1.01 -13.98 3.96
N PHE A 36 -0.46 -13.20 3.02
CA PHE A 36 0.21 -11.92 3.28
C PHE A 36 -0.67 -10.71 2.98
N SER A 37 -1.88 -10.89 2.41
CA SER A 37 -2.78 -9.79 2.11
C SER A 37 -3.23 -9.10 3.39
N TYR A 38 -3.20 -7.77 3.41
CA TYR A 38 -3.63 -6.98 4.57
C TYR A 38 -5.11 -7.19 4.91
N THR A 39 -5.92 -7.66 3.94
CA THR A 39 -7.33 -7.99 4.14
C THR A 39 -7.52 -9.24 5.02
N ASN A 40 -6.52 -10.13 5.07
CA ASN A 40 -6.54 -11.40 5.80
C ASN A 40 -5.70 -11.37 7.09
N ILE A 41 -4.89 -10.33 7.29
CA ILE A 41 -4.08 -10.18 8.50
C ILE A 41 -4.92 -9.42 9.54
N PRO A 42 -5.16 -9.99 10.73
CA PRO A 42 -5.87 -9.28 11.79
C PRO A 42 -5.08 -8.05 12.21
N ILE A 43 -5.74 -6.90 12.23
CA ILE A 43 -5.11 -5.67 12.69
C ILE A 43 -5.09 -5.69 14.22
N ASN A 44 -3.97 -6.13 14.79
CA ASN A 44 -3.66 -5.92 16.19
C ASN A 44 -3.00 -4.55 16.34
N ALA A 45 -3.78 -3.48 16.19
CA ALA A 45 -3.26 -2.12 16.40
C ALA A 45 -2.96 -1.94 17.91
N PRO A 46 -1.76 -1.44 18.28
CA PRO A 46 -1.52 -0.99 19.65
C PRO A 46 -2.52 0.13 20.02
N GLU A 47 -2.78 0.34 21.32
CA GLU A 47 -3.77 1.32 21.82
C GLU A 47 -3.54 2.74 21.28
N GLU A 48 -2.30 3.10 20.95
CA GLU A 48 -1.99 4.27 20.12
C GLU A 48 -2.00 3.87 18.64
N ILE A 49 -3.14 4.12 17.97
CA ILE A 49 -3.23 3.98 16.52
C ILE A 49 -2.31 5.03 15.89
N ALA A 50 -1.28 4.57 15.17
CA ALA A 50 -0.43 5.45 14.38
C ALA A 50 -1.24 6.05 13.22
N HIS A 51 -1.30 7.38 13.14
CA HIS A 51 -1.86 8.08 12.00
C HIS A 51 -1.10 7.71 10.71
N LEU A 52 -1.78 7.12 9.73
CA LEU A 52 -1.16 6.67 8.48
C LEU A 52 -1.14 7.78 7.42
N LEU A 53 0.01 8.03 6.81
CA LEU A 53 0.13 8.89 5.63
C LEU A 53 0.30 8.00 4.39
N ILE A 54 -0.63 8.11 3.44
CA ILE A 54 -0.66 7.32 2.20
C ILE A 54 -0.58 8.27 1.01
N SER A 55 0.40 8.07 0.13
CA SER A 55 0.59 8.99 -0.99
C SER A 55 1.05 8.27 -2.25
N THR A 56 0.60 8.75 -3.41
CA THR A 56 0.99 8.23 -4.73
C THR A 56 0.86 9.27 -5.83
N GLY A 57 1.43 8.98 -7.00
CA GLY A 57 1.14 9.68 -8.25
C GLY A 57 -0.25 9.33 -8.79
N ILE A 58 -0.98 10.31 -9.30
CA ILE A 58 -2.34 10.14 -9.86
C ILE A 58 -2.33 9.42 -11.22
N ASP A 59 -1.23 9.52 -11.96
CA ASP A 59 -1.05 8.94 -13.29
C ASP A 59 -0.29 7.59 -13.23
N ASP A 60 -0.24 6.94 -12.06
CA ASP A 60 0.45 5.67 -11.90
C ASP A 60 -0.30 4.56 -12.66
N GLU A 61 0.44 3.88 -13.55
CA GLU A 61 -0.07 2.88 -14.50
C GLU A 61 -0.45 1.54 -13.86
N TYR A 62 -0.15 1.32 -12.57
CA TYR A 62 -0.33 0.05 -11.88
C TYR A 62 -1.63 -0.03 -11.06
N GLU A 63 -2.69 0.66 -11.52
CA GLU A 63 -4.03 0.67 -10.92
C GLU A 63 -4.05 1.08 -9.44
N ILE A 64 -3.08 1.91 -9.02
CA ILE A 64 -2.87 2.24 -7.61
C ILE A 64 -4.08 2.94 -6.97
N ILE A 65 -4.88 3.67 -7.77
CA ILE A 65 -6.06 4.39 -7.26
C ILE A 65 -7.10 3.40 -6.74
N THR A 66 -7.35 2.30 -7.46
CA THR A 66 -8.27 1.25 -7.02
C THR A 66 -7.75 0.54 -5.76
N VAL A 67 -6.44 0.34 -5.66
CA VAL A 67 -5.80 -0.20 -4.46
C VAL A 67 -5.99 0.74 -3.27
N ILE A 68 -5.81 2.05 -3.48
CA ILE A 68 -6.01 3.07 -2.44
C ILE A 68 -7.46 3.11 -1.98
N ASP A 69 -8.44 3.06 -2.89
CA ASP A 69 -9.85 3.05 -2.50
C ASP A 69 -10.21 1.80 -1.70
N SER A 70 -9.68 0.64 -2.08
CA SER A 70 -9.85 -0.61 -1.33
C SER A 70 -9.21 -0.52 0.07
N LEU A 71 -8.01 0.08 0.15
CA LEU A 71 -7.31 0.29 1.41
C LEU A 71 -8.08 1.26 2.31
N LYS A 72 -8.58 2.38 1.80
CA LYS A 72 -9.40 3.34 2.55
C LYS A 72 -10.62 2.68 3.19
N LEU A 73 -11.37 1.90 2.42
CA LEU A 73 -12.52 1.13 2.94
C LEU A 73 -12.11 0.18 4.06
N HIS A 74 -10.94 -0.47 3.93
CA HIS A 74 -10.41 -1.34 4.95
C HIS A 74 -10.01 -0.58 6.22
N LEU A 75 -9.36 0.58 6.09
CA LEU A 75 -8.95 1.41 7.23
C LEU A 75 -10.17 2.01 7.95
N ASP A 76 -11.16 2.53 7.21
CA ASP A 76 -12.41 3.05 7.75
C ASP A 76 -13.15 1.99 8.58
N LYS A 77 -13.26 0.76 8.05
CA LYS A 77 -13.91 -0.36 8.73
C LYS A 77 -13.25 -0.71 10.08
N ASN A 78 -11.95 -0.45 10.21
CA ASN A 78 -11.16 -0.75 11.40
C ASN A 78 -10.92 0.48 12.29
N ASN A 79 -11.58 1.62 12.01
CA ASN A 79 -11.39 2.89 12.72
C ASN A 79 -9.91 3.33 12.80
N ILE A 80 -9.16 3.13 11.72
CA ILE A 80 -7.77 3.57 11.62
C ILE A 80 -7.74 4.95 10.99
N ASP A 81 -7.05 5.89 11.65
CA ASP A 81 -6.90 7.25 11.13
C ASP A 81 -5.83 7.31 10.04
N TYR A 82 -6.13 8.02 8.94
CA TYR A 82 -5.24 8.15 7.80
C TYR A 82 -5.46 9.44 7.01
N ASN A 83 -4.45 9.82 6.23
CA ASN A 83 -4.54 10.84 5.19
C ASN A 83 -4.05 10.28 3.85
N VAL A 84 -4.79 10.58 2.78
CA VAL A 84 -4.41 10.24 1.41
C VAL A 84 -4.01 11.49 0.66
N THR A 85 -2.87 11.47 -0.02
CA THR A 85 -2.48 12.55 -0.94
C THR A 85 -2.09 12.03 -2.31
N LEU A 86 -2.74 12.57 -3.35
CA LEU A 86 -2.42 12.30 -4.75
C LEU A 86 -1.66 13.49 -5.33
N VAL A 87 -0.60 13.24 -6.08
CA VAL A 87 0.17 14.28 -6.78
C VAL A 87 0.26 13.98 -8.28
N PRO A 88 0.47 15.00 -9.14
CA PRO A 88 0.71 14.76 -10.57
C PRO A 88 1.93 13.86 -10.81
N GLY A 89 1.86 12.99 -11.83
CA GLY A 89 2.92 12.05 -12.17
C GLY A 89 2.55 10.60 -11.84
N GLY A 90 3.42 9.67 -12.25
CA GLY A 90 3.15 8.24 -12.24
C GLY A 90 4.06 7.46 -11.30
N HIS A 91 4.45 6.27 -11.75
CA HIS A 91 5.33 5.37 -11.00
C HIS A 91 6.81 5.77 -11.14
N ASP A 92 7.17 6.96 -10.67
CA ASP A 92 8.49 7.54 -10.91
C ASP A 92 9.13 8.21 -9.69
N TRP A 93 10.46 8.36 -9.78
CA TRP A 93 11.29 8.88 -8.69
C TRP A 93 10.99 10.35 -8.35
N ASN A 94 10.56 11.17 -9.30
CA ASN A 94 10.28 12.58 -9.02
C ASN A 94 9.06 12.71 -8.11
N VAL A 95 8.01 11.91 -8.38
CA VAL A 95 6.82 11.79 -7.54
C VAL A 95 7.21 11.35 -6.12
N TRP A 96 7.96 10.26 -5.98
CA TRP A 96 8.30 9.73 -4.66
C TRP A 96 9.21 10.67 -3.86
N ARG A 97 10.16 11.35 -4.52
CA ARG A 97 11.03 12.34 -3.88
C ARG A 97 10.23 13.49 -3.29
N GLU A 98 9.25 14.01 -4.02
CA GLU A 98 8.39 15.10 -3.56
C GLU A 98 7.52 14.66 -2.39
N ILE A 99 6.81 13.53 -2.55
CA ILE A 99 5.93 12.96 -1.53
C ILE A 99 6.69 12.69 -0.24
N PHE A 100 7.87 12.06 -0.31
CA PHE A 100 8.63 11.65 0.86
C PHE A 100 9.01 12.84 1.74
N ALA A 101 9.53 13.92 1.14
CA ALA A 101 9.90 15.12 1.89
C ALA A 101 8.69 15.76 2.59
N ARG A 102 7.55 15.86 1.88
CA ARG A 102 6.31 16.42 2.40
C ARG A 102 5.73 15.58 3.53
N ASP A 103 5.59 14.28 3.33
CA ASP A 103 4.93 13.42 4.30
C ASP A 103 5.79 13.16 5.53
N LEU A 104 7.12 13.15 5.38
CA LEU A 104 8.02 13.15 6.54
C LEU A 104 7.81 14.40 7.39
N THR A 105 7.65 15.57 6.78
CA THR A 105 7.39 16.82 7.50
C THR A 105 6.07 16.74 8.28
N ARG A 106 4.99 16.30 7.61
CA ARG A 106 3.67 16.10 8.23
C ARG A 106 3.70 15.12 9.39
N ALA A 107 4.48 14.04 9.28
CA ALA A 107 4.60 13.06 10.35
C ALA A 107 5.21 13.65 11.64
N PHE A 108 6.07 14.66 11.53
CA PHE A 108 6.58 15.40 12.70
C PHE A 108 5.60 16.44 13.24
N GLU A 109 4.76 17.03 12.39
CA GLU A 109 3.73 17.98 12.81
C GLU A 109 2.62 17.30 13.62
N ILE A 110 2.17 16.10 13.18
CA ILE A 110 1.09 15.35 13.83
C ILE A 110 1.48 14.85 15.24
N ARG A 111 2.77 14.76 15.55
CA ARG A 111 3.29 14.29 16.84
C ARG A 111 3.47 15.40 17.89
N ASN A 112 3.32 16.67 17.52
CA ASN A 112 3.44 17.82 18.42
C ASN A 112 2.06 18.39 18.76
#